data_AF-F6YK45-F1
#
_entry.id   AF-F6YK45-F1
#
_cell.length_a   1.000
_cell.length_b   1.000
_cell.length_c   1.000
_cell.angle_alpha   90.00
_cell.angle_beta   90.00
_cell.angle_gamma   90.00
#
_symmetry.space_group_name_H-M   'P 1'
#
loop_
_entity.id
_entity.type
_entity.pdbx_description
1 polymer ?
#
loop_
_entity_poly.entity_id
_entity_poly.type
_entity_poly.pdbx_seq_one_letter_code
_entity_poly.pdbx_strand_id
1 'polypeptide(L)'
;SLGLEDFLLSPFFFFMSFLLYCASLCPHFPIPLVLRLHHSFPSLVSSVSSSSLCLCQVCPGSETAASLWCFLPSSPALLGSSGGPFPRGCGELLGLPGLQLRSPPAQDYGLLQLEEGASVHNFRAVLCTMLLLCYHTFLSFVLGTGNVNIEEAEKLLQPYLKRYPKGAIFLFFAGRIEAIKGHIDTAIQRFEECCEAQQHWKQFHHMCYWELMWCFTYKCQWKMAYFYADLLSKENSWSKATYIYMKAAYLSMFAEGDYKPFGDDEIELFRAVPGLKLKIAGKSLPTEKFAIRKSRRYQNPNPTPLPVPALEMMYIWNGYAVIGKQHQLTQGMLEILLQAQDTLEKAAANEFLVDDLCVVKLLQGLCLKHLGRAMEAEDNFQFIYASEKKIKYDHYLIPNALLEISLLCLEQGRTEEALKNLEMAKQNYKNYSMESRTHFRIQAAMLQARANTEDGSSTDMSSTNVSRVL
;
A
#
# COMPACT_ATOMS: atom_id res chain seq x y z
N SER A 1 0.45 -9.66 -11.23
CA SER A 1 0.38 -10.69 -10.17
C SER A 1 1.34 -10.46 -9.00
N LEU A 2 2.33 -9.54 -9.03
CA LEU A 2 3.34 -9.39 -7.95
C LEU A 2 3.12 -8.23 -6.95
N GLY A 3 2.21 -7.27 -7.21
CA GLY A 3 2.04 -6.08 -6.33
C GLY A 3 1.11 -6.24 -5.14
N LEU A 4 0.05 -7.03 -5.30
CA LEU A 4 -0.89 -7.27 -4.21
C LEU A 4 -0.32 -8.22 -3.15
N GLU A 5 0.86 -8.82 -3.38
CA GLU A 5 1.60 -9.56 -2.36
C GLU A 5 2.07 -8.62 -1.22
N ASP A 6 2.25 -7.32 -1.48
CA ASP A 6 2.56 -6.31 -0.45
C ASP A 6 1.39 -6.05 0.51
N PHE A 7 0.15 -6.36 0.08
CA PHE A 7 -1.06 -6.20 0.89
C PHE A 7 -1.28 -7.35 1.88
N LEU A 8 -0.65 -8.51 1.66
CA LEU A 8 -0.84 -9.77 2.40
C LEU A 8 -0.59 -9.69 3.92
N LEU A 9 -0.19 -8.53 4.43
CA LEU A 9 0.41 -8.33 5.73
C LEU A 9 -0.46 -7.51 6.67
N SER A 10 -1.39 -6.72 6.14
CA SER A 10 -2.42 -6.10 6.96
C SER A 10 -3.50 -7.13 7.25
N PRO A 11 -4.07 -7.19 8.47
CA PRO A 11 -5.28 -7.96 8.77
C PRO A 11 -6.43 -7.64 7.78
N PHE A 12 -6.37 -6.49 7.11
CA PHE A 12 -7.24 -6.09 6.02
C PHE A 12 -7.21 -7.03 4.79
N PHE A 13 -6.08 -7.66 4.45
CA PHE A 13 -6.04 -8.59 3.32
C PHE A 13 -6.89 -9.83 3.56
N PHE A 14 -6.92 -10.34 4.79
CA PHE A 14 -7.80 -11.45 5.15
C PHE A 14 -9.27 -11.06 4.95
N PHE A 15 -9.61 -9.86 5.41
CA PHE A 15 -10.94 -9.31 5.24
C PHE A 15 -11.31 -9.15 3.76
N MET A 16 -10.40 -8.64 2.94
CA MET A 16 -10.59 -8.52 1.48
C MET A 16 -10.76 -9.86 0.78
N SER A 17 -9.95 -10.85 1.17
CA SER A 17 -10.04 -12.21 0.61
C SER A 17 -11.34 -12.89 1.03
N PHE A 18 -11.79 -12.68 2.27
CA PHE A 18 -13.09 -13.12 2.75
C PHE A 18 -14.24 -12.44 1.98
N LEU A 19 -14.18 -11.14 1.75
CA LEU A 19 -15.17 -10.41 0.95
C LEU A 19 -15.24 -10.92 -0.50
N LEU A 20 -14.08 -11.15 -1.12
CA LEU A 20 -14.01 -11.70 -2.48
C LEU A 20 -14.55 -13.13 -2.54
N TYR A 21 -14.28 -13.94 -1.51
CA TYR A 21 -14.86 -15.28 -1.39
C TYR A 21 -16.39 -15.21 -1.24
N CYS A 22 -16.92 -14.39 -0.34
CA CYS A 22 -18.36 -14.20 -0.20
C CYS A 22 -19.00 -13.70 -1.50
N ALA A 23 -18.33 -12.79 -2.22
CA ALA A 23 -18.77 -12.32 -3.53
C ALA A 23 -18.78 -13.44 -4.58
N SER A 24 -17.80 -14.35 -4.56
CA SER A 24 -17.74 -15.49 -5.47
C SER A 24 -18.88 -16.49 -5.29
N LEU A 25 -19.42 -16.59 -4.07
CA LEU A 25 -20.54 -17.48 -3.74
C LEU A 25 -21.90 -16.89 -4.14
N CYS A 26 -21.98 -15.62 -4.56
CA CYS A 26 -23.23 -15.02 -5.02
C CYS A 26 -23.49 -15.38 -6.50
N PRO A 27 -24.57 -16.12 -6.83
CA PRO A 27 -24.84 -16.65 -8.18
C PRO A 27 -25.07 -15.59 -9.27
N HIS A 28 -25.16 -14.31 -8.89
CA HIS A 28 -25.31 -13.16 -9.80
C HIS A 28 -24.25 -12.08 -9.58
N PHE A 29 -23.13 -12.39 -8.92
CA PHE A 29 -21.95 -11.53 -8.91
C PHE A 29 -21.28 -11.61 -10.29
N PRO A 30 -20.65 -10.54 -10.81
CA PRO A 30 -19.93 -10.62 -12.07
C PRO A 30 -18.80 -11.66 -11.97
N ILE A 31 -19.11 -12.87 -12.44
CA ILE A 31 -18.21 -14.02 -12.57
C ILE A 31 -16.89 -13.64 -13.28
N PRO A 32 -16.87 -12.73 -14.28
CA PRO A 32 -15.61 -12.29 -14.89
C PRO A 32 -14.65 -11.65 -13.88
N LEU A 33 -15.14 -10.87 -12.91
CA LEU A 33 -14.31 -10.17 -11.92
C LEU A 33 -13.69 -11.16 -10.92
N VAL A 34 -14.49 -12.13 -10.47
CA VAL A 34 -14.09 -13.19 -9.54
C VAL A 34 -13.07 -14.14 -10.17
N LEU A 35 -13.31 -14.61 -11.41
CA LEU A 35 -12.41 -15.52 -12.12
C LEU A 35 -11.09 -14.86 -12.57
N ARG A 36 -11.10 -13.56 -12.93
CA ARG A 36 -9.90 -12.78 -13.28
C ARG A 36 -9.00 -12.51 -12.06
N LEU A 37 -9.60 -12.29 -10.89
CA LEU A 37 -8.87 -12.23 -9.61
C LEU A 37 -8.36 -13.62 -9.20
N HIS A 38 -9.18 -14.68 -9.29
CA HIS A 38 -8.78 -16.07 -9.02
C HIS A 38 -7.54 -16.51 -9.82
N HIS A 39 -7.46 -16.17 -11.11
CA HIS A 39 -6.31 -16.50 -11.96
C HIS A 39 -5.08 -15.60 -11.75
N SER A 40 -5.28 -14.37 -11.26
CA SER A 40 -4.18 -13.47 -10.88
C SER A 40 -3.59 -13.81 -9.51
N PHE A 41 -4.30 -14.61 -8.71
CA PHE A 41 -3.97 -15.01 -7.34
C PHE A 41 -4.14 -16.53 -7.08
N PRO A 42 -3.29 -17.41 -7.64
CA PRO A 42 -3.30 -18.84 -7.28
C PRO A 42 -3.05 -19.08 -5.77
N SER A 43 -2.41 -18.13 -5.09
CA SER A 43 -2.16 -18.10 -3.63
C SER A 43 -3.39 -17.71 -2.80
N LEU A 44 -4.43 -17.10 -3.40
CA LEU A 44 -5.73 -16.87 -2.74
C LEU A 44 -6.42 -18.21 -2.50
N VAL A 45 -6.39 -19.11 -3.49
CA VAL A 45 -7.16 -20.38 -3.46
C VAL A 45 -6.57 -21.37 -2.46
N SER A 46 -5.25 -21.39 -2.27
CA SER A 46 -4.62 -22.32 -1.31
C SER A 46 -4.67 -21.85 0.15
N SER A 47 -4.77 -20.54 0.39
CA SER A 47 -4.98 -19.96 1.74
C SER A 47 -6.45 -19.94 2.12
N VAL A 48 -7.34 -19.73 1.15
CA VAL A 48 -8.77 -19.99 1.29
C VAL A 48 -8.99 -21.48 1.49
N SER A 49 -8.41 -22.42 0.73
CA SER A 49 -8.65 -23.86 0.97
C SER A 49 -8.25 -24.39 2.36
N SER A 50 -7.23 -23.80 2.99
CA SER A 50 -6.82 -24.16 4.35
C SER A 50 -7.65 -23.46 5.44
N SER A 51 -8.26 -22.31 5.14
CA SER A 51 -9.24 -21.63 6.03
C SER A 51 -10.69 -22.10 5.79
N SER A 52 -10.98 -22.56 4.58
CA SER A 52 -12.24 -23.12 4.10
C SER A 52 -12.49 -24.52 4.60
N LEU A 53 -11.47 -25.25 5.05
CA LEU A 53 -11.68 -26.52 5.76
C LEU A 53 -12.46 -26.36 7.07
N CYS A 54 -12.57 -25.13 7.61
CA CYS A 54 -13.45 -24.83 8.75
C CYS A 54 -14.87 -24.37 8.34
N LEU A 55 -15.11 -24.00 7.07
CA LEU A 55 -16.40 -23.49 6.57
C LEU A 55 -17.06 -24.37 5.48
N CYS A 56 -16.35 -25.35 4.91
CA CYS A 56 -16.83 -26.23 3.83
C CYS A 56 -17.56 -27.49 4.30
N GLN A 57 -18.15 -27.51 5.50
CA GLN A 57 -19.12 -28.56 5.88
C GLN A 57 -20.56 -28.24 5.43
N VAL A 58 -20.79 -27.16 4.68
CA VAL A 58 -22.14 -26.75 4.27
C VAL A 58 -22.18 -26.48 2.76
N CYS A 59 -22.79 -27.40 2.02
CA CYS A 59 -23.23 -27.35 0.60
C CYS A 59 -22.21 -27.70 -0.52
N PRO A 60 -22.40 -28.83 -1.24
CA PRO A 60 -21.67 -29.18 -2.45
C PRO A 60 -22.41 -28.76 -3.75
N GLY A 61 -21.65 -28.35 -4.76
CA GLY A 61 -22.05 -28.44 -6.18
C GLY A 61 -22.16 -27.12 -6.94
N SER A 62 -21.23 -26.88 -7.87
CA SER A 62 -21.54 -26.66 -9.30
C SER A 62 -20.26 -26.40 -10.11
N GLU A 63 -20.09 -27.20 -11.15
CA GLU A 63 -19.08 -27.10 -12.21
C GLU A 63 -19.27 -25.83 -13.05
N THR A 64 -18.19 -25.28 -13.60
CA THR A 64 -18.17 -24.74 -14.98
C THR A 64 -16.75 -24.34 -15.38
N ALA A 65 -16.20 -25.11 -16.32
CA ALA A 65 -14.94 -24.86 -16.99
C ALA A 65 -15.16 -24.04 -18.29
N ALA A 66 -14.06 -23.43 -18.75
CA ALA A 66 -13.83 -22.88 -20.09
C ALA A 66 -14.32 -21.45 -20.41
N SER A 67 -13.43 -20.47 -20.22
CA SER A 67 -13.01 -19.46 -21.22
C SER A 67 -11.97 -18.52 -20.61
N LEU A 68 -10.70 -18.93 -20.76
CA LEU A 68 -9.50 -18.24 -20.29
C LEU A 68 -8.83 -17.54 -21.48
N TRP A 69 -8.06 -16.49 -21.21
CA TRP A 69 -7.25 -15.63 -22.09
C TRP A 69 -7.87 -14.26 -22.41
N CYS A 70 -7.47 -13.26 -21.61
CA CYS A 70 -7.23 -11.85 -22.00
C CYS A 70 -6.94 -10.99 -20.76
N PHE A 71 -5.81 -11.23 -20.07
CA PHE A 71 -5.26 -10.32 -19.06
C PHE A 71 -3.76 -10.28 -19.22
N LEU A 72 -3.23 -9.27 -19.88
CA LEU A 72 -1.91 -8.66 -19.68
C LEU A 72 -1.80 -7.50 -20.69
N PRO A 73 -1.22 -6.35 -20.32
CA PRO A 73 -0.58 -5.50 -21.32
C PRO A 73 0.58 -6.31 -21.89
N SER A 74 0.59 -6.49 -23.21
CA SER A 74 1.72 -7.08 -23.92
C SER A 74 2.98 -6.26 -23.64
N SER A 75 3.88 -6.74 -22.79
CA SER A 75 5.28 -6.33 -22.84
C SER A 75 5.94 -7.10 -23.99
N PRO A 76 6.51 -6.45 -25.02
CA PRO A 76 7.14 -7.15 -26.15
C PRO A 76 8.43 -7.93 -25.80
N ALA A 77 8.88 -7.92 -24.55
CA ALA A 77 10.27 -8.25 -24.23
C ALA A 77 10.56 -9.72 -23.85
N LEU A 78 9.60 -10.65 -23.94
CA LEU A 78 9.81 -12.04 -23.46
C LEU A 78 9.19 -13.14 -24.35
N LEU A 79 8.99 -12.90 -25.65
CA LEU A 79 8.64 -13.98 -26.59
C LEU A 79 9.89 -14.48 -27.33
N GLY A 80 10.72 -15.20 -26.58
CA GLY A 80 11.70 -16.12 -27.14
C GLY A 80 11.05 -17.49 -27.38
N SER A 81 10.90 -17.84 -28.66
CA SER A 81 10.85 -19.22 -29.19
C SER A 81 9.96 -20.26 -28.50
N SER A 82 8.71 -20.38 -28.94
CA SER A 82 8.10 -21.69 -29.23
C SER A 82 6.81 -21.48 -30.03
N GLY A 83 6.83 -21.85 -31.31
CA GLY A 83 5.70 -21.70 -32.22
C GLY A 83 4.58 -22.72 -31.97
N GLY A 84 3.35 -22.25 -32.15
CA GLY A 84 2.12 -23.05 -32.24
C GLY A 84 0.97 -22.15 -32.71
N PRO A 85 0.05 -22.62 -33.58
CA PRO A 85 -0.83 -21.74 -34.35
C PRO A 85 -2.02 -21.21 -33.53
N PHE A 86 -2.29 -19.90 -33.66
CA PHE A 86 -3.53 -19.28 -33.19
C PHE A 86 -4.71 -19.63 -34.12
N PRO A 87 -5.90 -19.97 -33.62
CA PRO A 87 -7.10 -20.03 -34.44
C PRO A 87 -7.60 -18.61 -34.75
N ARG A 88 -7.84 -18.35 -36.04
CA ARG A 88 -8.55 -17.16 -36.54
C ARG A 88 -10.03 -17.29 -36.19
N GLY A 89 -10.64 -16.24 -35.66
CA GLY A 89 -12.10 -16.15 -35.56
C GLY A 89 -12.60 -15.32 -34.38
N CYS A 90 -12.50 -13.99 -34.47
CA CYS A 90 -13.33 -13.03 -33.73
C CYS A 90 -13.32 -11.69 -34.46
N GLY A 91 -13.66 -11.74 -35.75
CA GLY A 91 -13.90 -10.56 -36.57
C GLY A 91 -15.00 -10.95 -37.54
N GLU A 92 -16.23 -10.56 -37.20
CA GLU A 92 -17.43 -10.43 -38.05
C GLU A 92 -18.69 -10.77 -37.26
N LEU A 93 -19.22 -9.78 -36.54
CA LEU A 93 -20.66 -9.64 -36.37
C LEU A 93 -20.94 -8.18 -36.00
N LEU A 94 -21.88 -7.60 -36.75
CA LEU A 94 -22.31 -6.19 -36.77
C LEU A 94 -21.51 -5.29 -37.74
N GLY A 95 -21.86 -5.40 -39.03
CA GLY A 95 -21.56 -4.39 -40.03
C GLY A 95 -22.27 -3.07 -39.72
N LEU A 96 -21.56 -2.19 -39.03
CA LEU A 96 -21.80 -0.74 -38.99
C LEU A 96 -20.42 -0.06 -39.13
N PRO A 97 -20.18 0.76 -40.18
CA PRO A 97 -18.91 1.46 -40.32
C PRO A 97 -18.93 2.72 -39.46
N GLY A 98 -17.96 2.84 -38.54
CA GLY A 98 -17.62 4.11 -37.89
C GLY A 98 -18.12 4.28 -36.46
N LEU A 99 -17.56 3.52 -35.52
CA LEU A 99 -17.41 3.92 -34.11
C LEU A 99 -16.40 2.98 -33.46
N GLN A 100 -15.12 3.37 -33.51
CA GLN A 100 -14.09 2.79 -32.64
C GLN A 100 -14.37 3.28 -31.21
N LEU A 101 -15.34 2.65 -30.54
CA LEU A 101 -15.49 2.73 -29.10
C LEU A 101 -14.27 2.02 -28.51
N ARG A 102 -13.25 2.81 -28.16
CA ARG A 102 -12.08 2.38 -27.39
C ARG A 102 -12.63 1.76 -26.11
N SER A 103 -12.53 0.45 -25.97
CA SER A 103 -12.95 -0.23 -24.74
C SER A 103 -12.20 0.40 -23.57
N PRO A 104 -12.88 0.76 -22.47
CA PRO A 104 -12.20 1.31 -21.31
C PRO A 104 -11.11 0.33 -20.84
N PRO A 105 -9.95 0.81 -20.37
CA PRO A 105 -8.92 -0.09 -19.84
C PRO A 105 -9.54 -0.99 -18.76
N ALA A 106 -9.06 -2.23 -18.65
CA ALA A 106 -9.73 -3.28 -17.87
C ALA A 106 -10.03 -2.92 -16.40
N GLN A 107 -9.29 -1.96 -15.84
CA GLN A 107 -9.54 -1.37 -14.52
C GLN A 107 -10.83 -0.54 -14.48
N ASP A 108 -11.01 0.39 -15.42
CA ASP A 108 -12.15 1.30 -15.49
C ASP A 108 -13.45 0.50 -15.70
N TYR A 109 -13.41 -0.53 -16.53
CA TYR A 109 -14.54 -1.45 -16.67
C TYR A 109 -14.85 -2.20 -15.37
N GLY A 110 -13.82 -2.63 -14.63
CA GLY A 110 -14.00 -3.30 -13.34
C GLY A 110 -14.62 -2.39 -12.28
N LEU A 111 -14.20 -1.13 -12.22
CA LEU A 111 -14.77 -0.13 -11.33
C LEU A 111 -16.22 0.17 -11.69
N LEU A 112 -16.52 0.36 -12.97
CA LEU A 112 -17.89 0.54 -13.46
C LEU A 112 -18.81 -0.61 -13.03
N GLN A 113 -18.36 -1.86 -13.13
CA GLN A 113 -19.15 -3.02 -12.72
C GLN A 113 -19.39 -3.09 -11.20
N LEU A 114 -18.44 -2.57 -10.40
CA LEU A 114 -18.62 -2.44 -8.97
C LEU A 114 -19.58 -1.31 -8.62
N GLU A 115 -19.52 -0.17 -9.30
CA GLU A 115 -20.42 0.97 -9.13
C GLU A 115 -21.86 0.59 -9.50
N GLU A 116 -22.07 -0.04 -10.66
CA GLU A 116 -23.36 -0.61 -11.05
C GLU A 116 -23.86 -1.61 -10.00
N GLY A 117 -22.96 -2.50 -9.55
CA GLY A 117 -23.25 -3.49 -8.51
C GLY A 117 -23.54 -2.88 -7.14
N ALA A 118 -23.04 -1.68 -6.82
CA ALA A 118 -23.30 -0.96 -5.58
C ALA A 118 -24.60 -0.16 -5.62
N SER A 119 -25.06 0.22 -6.81
CA SER A 119 -26.30 0.99 -7.01
C SER A 119 -27.60 0.20 -6.75
N VAL A 120 -27.52 -1.13 -6.75
CA VAL A 120 -28.68 -2.00 -6.51
C VAL A 120 -29.04 -2.09 -5.01
N HIS A 121 -30.21 -2.65 -4.67
CA HIS A 121 -30.67 -2.75 -3.28
C HIS A 121 -30.73 -4.20 -2.78
N ASN A 122 -29.62 -4.93 -2.87
CA ASN A 122 -29.51 -6.31 -2.39
C ASN A 122 -28.15 -6.56 -1.72
N PHE A 123 -27.88 -7.81 -1.31
CA PHE A 123 -26.62 -8.16 -0.65
C PHE A 123 -25.37 -7.88 -1.50
N ARG A 124 -25.47 -8.02 -2.84
CA ARG A 124 -24.38 -7.69 -3.76
C ARG A 124 -23.98 -6.22 -3.65
N ALA A 125 -24.93 -5.33 -3.41
CA ALA A 125 -24.65 -3.91 -3.22
C ALA A 125 -23.69 -3.63 -2.06
N VAL A 126 -23.87 -4.35 -0.95
CA VAL A 126 -23.02 -4.21 0.23
C VAL A 126 -21.60 -4.67 -0.08
N LEU A 127 -21.45 -5.83 -0.71
CA LEU A 127 -20.13 -6.37 -1.08
C LEU A 127 -19.42 -5.48 -2.12
N CYS A 128 -20.14 -5.01 -3.14
CA CYS A 128 -19.61 -4.07 -4.13
C CYS A 128 -19.17 -2.75 -3.47
N THR A 129 -19.99 -2.21 -2.56
CA THR A 129 -19.64 -1.00 -1.79
C THR A 129 -18.39 -1.23 -0.95
N MET A 130 -18.30 -2.36 -0.25
CA MET A 130 -17.11 -2.70 0.54
C MET A 130 -15.86 -2.79 -0.36
N LEU A 131 -15.93 -3.44 -1.53
CA LEU A 131 -14.81 -3.50 -2.48
C LEU A 131 -14.40 -2.12 -3.01
N LEU A 132 -15.36 -1.23 -3.30
CA LEU A 132 -15.09 0.16 -3.70
C LEU A 132 -14.43 0.94 -2.56
N LEU A 133 -14.93 0.81 -1.33
CA LEU A 133 -14.31 1.42 -0.15
C LEU A 133 -12.87 0.94 0.02
N CYS A 134 -12.61 -0.36 -0.17
CA CYS A 134 -11.25 -0.91 -0.16
C CYS A 134 -10.38 -0.34 -1.28
N TYR A 135 -10.95 -0.18 -2.48
CA TYR A 135 -10.25 0.41 -3.61
C TYR A 135 -9.81 1.84 -3.29
N HIS A 136 -10.74 2.70 -2.87
CA HIS A 136 -10.46 4.10 -2.59
C HIS A 136 -9.56 4.25 -1.36
N THR A 137 -9.83 3.55 -0.24
CA THR A 137 -9.16 3.81 1.04
C THR A 137 -7.88 2.99 1.29
N PHE A 138 -7.61 1.95 0.50
CA PHE A 138 -6.45 1.09 0.69
C PHE A 138 -5.62 0.93 -0.59
N LEU A 139 -6.22 0.39 -1.66
CA LEU A 139 -5.46 0.03 -2.87
C LEU A 139 -4.86 1.27 -3.53
N SER A 140 -5.70 2.27 -3.82
CA SER A 140 -5.25 3.54 -4.42
C SER A 140 -4.33 4.31 -3.47
N PHE A 141 -4.55 4.21 -2.16
CA PHE A 141 -3.73 4.87 -1.16
C PHE A 141 -2.31 4.29 -1.06
N VAL A 142 -2.17 2.97 -0.96
CA VAL A 142 -0.87 2.30 -0.71
C VAL A 142 -0.06 2.11 -1.99
N LEU A 143 -0.72 1.81 -3.12
CA LEU A 143 -0.06 1.51 -4.40
C LEU A 143 -0.02 2.71 -5.35
N GLY A 144 -0.85 3.72 -5.12
CA GLY A 144 -0.88 4.94 -5.92
C GLY A 144 0.09 6.02 -5.44
N THR A 145 -0.11 7.24 -5.94
CA THR A 145 0.64 8.44 -5.55
C THR A 145 0.14 9.07 -4.24
N GLY A 146 -0.83 8.44 -3.56
CA GLY A 146 -1.48 8.98 -2.36
C GLY A 146 -2.67 9.89 -2.64
N ASN A 147 -2.94 10.24 -3.90
CA ASN A 147 -4.15 10.95 -4.30
C ASN A 147 -5.33 9.98 -4.35
N VAL A 148 -6.22 10.10 -3.35
CA VAL A 148 -7.40 9.26 -3.18
C VAL A 148 -8.65 10.11 -3.36
N ASN A 149 -9.66 9.58 -4.05
CA ASN A 149 -11.00 10.16 -4.07
C ASN A 149 -11.71 9.87 -2.73
N ILE A 150 -11.45 10.71 -1.74
CA ILE A 150 -12.04 10.61 -0.40
C ILE A 150 -13.54 10.88 -0.44
N GLU A 151 -13.98 11.82 -1.29
CA GLU A 151 -15.38 12.21 -1.42
C GLU A 151 -16.27 11.04 -1.85
N GLU A 152 -15.82 10.25 -2.83
CA GLU A 152 -16.56 9.08 -3.28
C GLU A 152 -16.58 7.98 -2.19
N ALA A 153 -15.47 7.79 -1.47
CA ALA A 153 -15.45 6.84 -0.34
C ALA A 153 -16.45 7.25 0.77
N GLU A 154 -16.56 8.54 1.07
CA GLU A 154 -17.54 9.04 2.03
C GLU A 154 -18.97 8.84 1.54
N LYS A 155 -19.25 9.23 0.29
CA LYS A 155 -20.57 9.08 -0.33
C LYS A 155 -21.04 7.63 -0.33
N LEU A 156 -20.14 6.68 -0.61
CA LEU A 156 -20.41 5.24 -0.53
C LEU A 156 -20.71 4.78 0.90
N LEU A 157 -20.00 5.31 1.90
CA LEU A 157 -20.10 4.88 3.29
C LEU A 157 -21.32 5.45 4.03
N GLN A 158 -21.67 6.71 3.78
CA GLN A 158 -22.69 7.46 4.54
C GLN A 158 -24.05 6.74 4.67
N PRO A 159 -24.63 6.13 3.60
CA PRO A 159 -25.89 5.40 3.72
C PRO A 159 -25.81 4.23 4.71
N TYR A 160 -24.66 3.56 4.78
CA TYR A 160 -24.45 2.41 5.67
C TYR A 160 -24.22 2.82 7.12
N LEU A 161 -23.54 3.93 7.38
CA LEU A 161 -23.43 4.47 8.74
C LEU A 161 -24.80 4.90 9.29
N LYS A 162 -25.66 5.50 8.45
CA LYS A 162 -27.04 5.85 8.84
C LYS A 162 -27.89 4.63 9.15
N ARG A 163 -27.78 3.58 8.31
CA ARG A 163 -28.58 2.35 8.45
C ARG A 163 -28.07 1.41 9.54
N TYR A 164 -26.75 1.35 9.71
CA TYR A 164 -26.04 0.44 10.62
C TYR A 164 -24.99 1.20 11.45
N PRO A 165 -25.42 2.07 12.38
CA PRO A 165 -24.51 2.96 13.13
C PRO A 165 -23.51 2.21 14.02
N LYS A 166 -23.79 0.95 14.37
CA LYS A 166 -22.88 0.07 15.12
C LYS A 166 -22.29 -1.05 14.25
N GLY A 167 -22.36 -0.94 12.93
CA GLY A 167 -21.75 -1.92 12.04
C GLY A 167 -20.23 -1.78 12.07
N ALA A 168 -19.54 -2.72 12.74
CA ALA A 168 -18.08 -2.66 12.93
C ALA A 168 -17.31 -2.38 11.62
N ILE A 169 -17.68 -3.04 10.52
CA ILE A 169 -17.05 -2.78 9.22
C ILE A 169 -17.20 -1.34 8.72
N PHE A 170 -18.37 -0.73 8.90
CA PHE A 170 -18.61 0.64 8.46
C PHE A 170 -17.91 1.63 9.37
N LEU A 171 -17.83 1.34 10.68
CA LEU A 171 -17.01 2.11 11.64
C LEU A 171 -15.52 2.02 11.30
N PHE A 172 -15.02 0.84 10.91
CA PHE A 172 -13.65 0.67 10.45
C PHE A 172 -13.34 1.55 9.23
N PHE A 173 -14.20 1.53 8.20
CA PHE A 173 -14.01 2.41 7.04
C PHE A 173 -14.15 3.89 7.40
N ALA A 174 -15.01 4.25 8.35
CA ALA A 174 -15.10 5.62 8.84
C ALA A 174 -13.78 6.07 9.47
N GLY A 175 -13.19 5.25 10.36
CA GLY A 175 -11.88 5.52 10.93
C GLY A 175 -10.77 5.61 9.87
N ARG A 176 -10.80 4.73 8.86
CA ARG A 176 -9.83 4.76 7.76
C ARG A 176 -9.92 6.03 6.92
N ILE A 177 -11.13 6.51 6.63
CA ILE A 177 -11.35 7.77 5.92
C ILE A 177 -10.81 8.95 6.73
N GLU A 178 -11.11 9.02 8.03
CA GLU A 178 -10.57 10.06 8.92
C GLU A 178 -9.04 10.01 8.98
N ALA A 179 -8.44 8.81 9.01
CA ALA A 179 -6.99 8.65 8.97
C ALA A 179 -6.39 9.22 7.69
N ILE A 180 -6.96 8.91 6.51
CA ILE A 180 -6.45 9.44 5.22
C ILE A 180 -6.63 10.95 5.11
N LYS A 181 -7.68 11.51 5.72
CA LYS A 181 -7.88 12.97 5.84
C LYS A 181 -6.85 13.65 6.75
N GLY A 182 -6.12 12.88 7.55
CA GLY A 182 -5.20 13.37 8.57
C GLY A 182 -5.89 13.72 9.89
N HIS A 183 -7.17 13.39 10.09
CA HIS A 183 -7.88 13.59 11.35
C HIS A 183 -7.57 12.45 12.33
N ILE A 184 -6.33 12.40 12.81
CA ILE A 184 -5.79 11.23 13.51
C ILE A 184 -6.54 10.91 14.81
N ASP A 185 -6.91 11.93 15.59
CA ASP A 185 -7.64 11.73 16.85
C ASP A 185 -9.06 11.19 16.61
N THR A 186 -9.75 11.71 15.60
CA THR A 186 -11.06 11.18 15.18
C THR A 186 -10.93 9.74 14.67
N ALA A 187 -9.88 9.43 13.91
CA ALA A 187 -9.63 8.08 13.43
C ALA A 187 -9.44 7.09 14.59
N ILE A 188 -8.66 7.45 15.60
CA ILE A 188 -8.47 6.65 16.82
C ILE A 188 -9.83 6.36 17.49
N GLN A 189 -10.64 7.39 17.73
CA GLN A 189 -11.98 7.22 18.33
C GLN A 189 -12.85 6.25 17.53
N ARG A 190 -12.85 6.36 16.19
CA ARG A 190 -13.63 5.46 15.33
C ARG A 190 -13.14 4.01 15.36
N PHE A 191 -11.83 3.79 15.43
CA PHE A 191 -11.28 2.44 15.54
C PHE A 191 -11.56 1.82 16.92
N GLU A 192 -11.56 2.62 17.99
CA GLU A 192 -11.96 2.18 19.33
C GLU A 192 -13.46 1.84 19.38
N GLU A 193 -14.33 2.72 18.89
CA GLU A 193 -15.77 2.46 18.72
C GLU A 193 -16.03 1.17 17.92
N CYS A 194 -15.24 0.95 16.88
CA CYS A 194 -15.31 -0.24 16.05
C CYS A 194 -14.95 -1.52 16.84
N CYS A 195 -13.92 -1.47 17.68
CA CYS A 195 -13.57 -2.57 18.57
C CYS A 195 -14.69 -2.85 19.59
N GLU A 196 -15.32 -1.81 20.14
CA GLU A 196 -16.41 -1.93 21.11
C GLU A 196 -17.70 -2.49 20.50
N ALA A 197 -17.95 -2.21 19.21
CA ALA A 197 -19.19 -2.59 18.52
C ALA A 197 -19.44 -4.11 18.45
N GLN A 198 -18.39 -4.92 18.53
CA GLN A 198 -18.51 -6.39 18.52
C GLN A 198 -17.34 -7.06 19.26
N GLN A 199 -17.57 -8.19 19.93
CA GLN A 199 -16.53 -8.96 20.65
C GLN A 199 -16.39 -10.41 20.17
N HIS A 200 -17.20 -10.83 19.19
CA HIS A 200 -17.27 -12.21 18.73
C HIS A 200 -16.13 -12.57 17.77
N TRP A 201 -15.75 -11.63 16.92
CA TRP A 201 -14.74 -11.83 15.88
C TRP A 201 -13.48 -11.02 16.20
N LYS A 202 -12.60 -11.60 17.03
CA LYS A 202 -11.36 -10.95 17.49
C LYS A 202 -10.39 -10.59 16.36
N GLN A 203 -10.39 -11.36 15.27
CA GLN A 203 -9.60 -11.08 14.08
C GLN A 203 -10.00 -9.74 13.42
N PHE A 204 -11.25 -9.32 13.59
CA PHE A 204 -11.69 -8.00 13.16
C PHE A 204 -11.04 -6.88 13.96
N HIS A 205 -10.84 -7.07 15.28
CA HIS A 205 -10.11 -6.12 16.13
C HIS A 205 -8.67 -5.94 15.66
N HIS A 206 -8.04 -6.99 15.12
CA HIS A 206 -6.68 -6.88 14.59
C HIS A 206 -6.57 -5.87 13.46
N MET A 207 -7.62 -5.69 12.63
CA MET A 207 -7.64 -4.61 11.64
C MET A 207 -7.60 -3.23 12.30
N CYS A 208 -8.37 -3.04 13.37
CA CYS A 208 -8.38 -1.80 14.12
C CYS A 208 -7.04 -1.58 14.84
N TYR A 209 -6.46 -2.62 15.46
CA TYR A 209 -5.14 -2.55 16.10
C TYR A 209 -4.04 -2.16 15.13
N TRP A 210 -4.11 -2.67 13.89
CA TRP A 210 -3.18 -2.28 12.82
C TRP A 210 -3.29 -0.79 12.49
N GLU A 211 -4.50 -0.26 12.32
CA GLU A 211 -4.69 1.16 12.03
C GLU A 211 -4.37 2.05 13.24
N LEU A 212 -4.72 1.62 14.46
CA LEU A 212 -4.38 2.30 15.71
C LEU A 212 -2.87 2.39 15.91
N MET A 213 -2.13 1.29 15.67
CA MET A 213 -0.67 1.28 15.66
C MET A 213 -0.11 2.41 14.80
N TRP A 214 -0.61 2.56 13.56
CA TRP A 214 -0.18 3.64 12.66
C TRP A 214 -0.61 5.03 13.12
N CYS A 215 -1.83 5.19 13.64
CA CYS A 215 -2.30 6.47 14.19
C CYS A 215 -1.39 6.96 15.32
N PHE A 216 -0.99 6.06 16.23
CA PHE A 216 -0.05 6.40 17.30
C PHE A 216 1.37 6.66 16.78
N THR A 217 1.81 5.98 15.72
CA THR A 217 3.06 6.30 15.00
C THR A 217 3.05 7.70 14.41
N TYR A 218 1.95 8.12 13.78
CA TYR A 218 1.79 9.48 13.25
C TYR A 218 1.89 10.55 14.32
N LYS A 219 1.43 10.25 15.54
CA LYS A 219 1.55 11.11 16.71
C LYS A 219 2.90 10.99 17.44
N CYS A 220 3.83 10.16 16.95
CA CYS A 220 5.09 9.81 17.62
C CYS A 220 4.90 9.28 19.06
N GLN A 221 3.76 8.64 19.34
CA GLN A 221 3.44 8.05 20.63
C GLN A 221 3.92 6.60 20.66
N TRP A 222 5.24 6.41 20.71
CA TRP A 222 5.90 5.11 20.53
C TRP A 222 5.42 4.02 21.49
N LYS A 223 5.12 4.37 22.74
CA LYS A 223 4.63 3.42 23.77
C LYS A 223 3.28 2.82 23.39
N MET A 224 2.36 3.63 22.86
CA MET A 224 1.06 3.15 22.39
C MET A 224 1.18 2.38 21.08
N ALA A 225 2.01 2.83 20.15
CA ALA A 225 2.27 2.09 18.91
C ALA A 225 2.88 0.70 19.19
N TYR A 226 3.84 0.64 20.13
CA TYR A 226 4.41 -0.61 20.64
C TYR A 226 3.34 -1.52 21.23
N PHE A 227 2.41 -0.99 22.03
CA PHE A 227 1.34 -1.80 22.64
C PHE A 227 0.48 -2.51 21.59
N TYR A 228 0.05 -1.82 20.53
CA TYR A 228 -0.71 -2.46 19.45
C TYR A 228 0.15 -3.42 18.62
N ALA A 229 1.43 -3.12 18.39
CA ALA A 229 2.34 -4.04 17.74
C ALA A 229 2.55 -5.34 18.56
N ASP A 230 2.62 -5.23 19.88
CA ASP A 230 2.72 -6.37 20.79
C ASP A 230 1.44 -7.22 20.76
N LEU A 231 0.25 -6.62 20.86
CA LEU A 231 -1.03 -7.31 20.70
C LEU A 231 -1.09 -8.08 19.37
N LEU A 232 -0.76 -7.42 18.26
CA LEU A 232 -0.72 -8.05 16.94
C LEU A 232 0.29 -9.20 16.88
N SER A 233 1.48 -9.04 17.48
CA SER A 233 2.50 -10.08 17.48
C SER A 233 2.09 -11.34 18.23
N LYS A 234 1.29 -11.18 19.29
CA LYS A 234 0.78 -12.27 20.14
C LYS A 234 -0.44 -12.96 19.52
N GLU A 235 -1.37 -12.17 18.98
CA GLU A 235 -2.68 -12.68 18.57
C GLU A 235 -2.79 -12.98 17.07
N ASN A 236 -2.01 -12.31 16.22
CA ASN A 236 -2.13 -12.43 14.77
C ASN A 236 -1.04 -13.34 14.18
N SER A 237 -1.46 -14.33 13.38
CA SER A 237 -0.59 -15.35 12.81
C SER A 237 -0.08 -15.06 11.39
N TRP A 238 -0.52 -13.97 10.75
CA TRP A 238 -0.29 -13.78 9.30
C TRP A 238 1.02 -13.09 8.96
N SER A 239 1.51 -12.20 9.82
CA SER A 239 2.83 -11.59 9.64
C SER A 239 3.57 -11.35 10.94
N LYS A 240 3.84 -12.44 11.66
CA LYS A 240 4.59 -12.40 12.92
C LYS A 240 5.94 -11.70 12.78
N ALA A 241 6.67 -11.92 11.68
CA ALA A 241 7.94 -11.26 11.44
C ALA A 241 7.79 -9.73 11.33
N THR A 242 6.73 -9.24 10.67
CA THR A 242 6.46 -7.79 10.58
C THR A 242 6.06 -7.21 11.93
N TYR A 243 5.17 -7.86 12.68
CA TYR A 243 4.75 -7.33 13.98
C TYR A 243 5.88 -7.31 15.00
N ILE A 244 6.72 -8.35 15.04
CA ILE A 244 7.91 -8.36 15.91
C ILE A 244 8.94 -7.32 15.46
N TYR A 245 9.14 -7.14 14.15
CA TYR A 245 9.97 -6.04 13.64
C TYR A 245 9.43 -4.67 14.07
N MET A 246 8.13 -4.42 13.95
CA MET A 246 7.51 -3.15 14.36
C MET A 246 7.61 -2.94 15.86
N LYS A 247 7.42 -4.00 16.66
CA LYS A 247 7.59 -3.98 18.10
C LYS A 247 9.02 -3.58 18.49
N ALA A 248 10.03 -4.20 17.86
CA ALA A 248 11.44 -3.82 18.04
C ALA A 248 11.71 -2.38 17.58
N ALA A 249 11.16 -1.99 16.43
CA ALA A 249 11.31 -0.65 15.89
C ALA A 249 10.75 0.41 16.83
N TYR A 250 9.56 0.23 17.40
CA TYR A 250 9.02 1.19 18.37
C TYR A 250 9.82 1.24 19.66
N LEU A 251 10.26 0.09 20.17
CA LEU A 251 11.09 0.02 21.37
C LEU A 251 12.42 0.77 21.17
N SER A 252 13.02 0.68 19.98
CA SER A 252 14.24 1.44 19.64
C SER A 252 14.04 2.96 19.50
N MET A 253 12.79 3.43 19.42
CA MET A 253 12.46 4.86 19.33
C MET A 253 12.13 5.48 20.70
N PHE A 254 12.21 4.72 21.79
CA PHE A 254 11.98 5.24 23.13
C PHE A 254 13.14 6.16 23.56
N ALA A 255 12.86 7.08 24.48
CA ALA A 255 13.91 7.95 25.02
C ALA A 255 14.89 7.14 25.88
N GLU A 256 16.14 7.61 25.99
CA GLU A 256 17.10 7.00 26.90
C GLU A 256 16.55 6.97 28.34
N GLY A 257 16.58 5.79 28.97
CA GLY A 257 16.05 5.59 30.32
C GLY A 257 14.54 5.33 30.41
N ASP A 258 13.79 5.36 29.30
CA ASP A 258 12.40 4.92 29.30
C ASP A 258 12.29 3.44 29.70
N TYR A 259 11.27 3.12 30.51
CA TYR A 259 10.99 1.75 30.90
C TYR A 259 10.59 0.90 29.68
N LYS A 260 11.33 -0.19 29.45
CA LYS A 260 11.02 -1.21 28.44
C LYS A 260 9.90 -2.14 28.95
N PRO A 261 8.71 -2.17 28.33
CA PRO A 261 7.61 -3.01 28.79
C PRO A 261 7.94 -4.50 28.70
N PHE A 262 7.36 -5.29 29.61
CA PHE A 262 7.40 -6.75 29.59
C PHE A 262 8.81 -7.40 29.57
N GLY A 263 9.86 -6.64 29.90
CA GLY A 263 11.24 -7.13 29.83
C GLY A 263 11.73 -7.37 28.40
N ASP A 264 11.04 -6.81 27.41
CA ASP A 264 11.49 -6.90 26.03
C ASP A 264 12.76 -6.10 25.78
N ASP A 265 13.56 -6.60 24.86
CA ASP A 265 14.77 -5.96 24.37
C ASP A 265 14.73 -5.87 22.85
N GLU A 266 14.96 -4.67 22.31
CA GLU A 266 14.87 -4.39 20.88
C GLU A 266 15.87 -5.22 20.07
N ILE A 267 17.07 -5.48 20.60
CA ILE A 267 18.10 -6.26 19.91
C ILE A 267 17.65 -7.70 19.80
N GLU A 268 17.17 -8.30 20.89
CA GLU A 268 16.64 -9.67 20.88
C GLU A 268 15.41 -9.82 19.98
N LEU A 269 14.50 -8.84 20.00
CA LEU A 269 13.35 -8.83 19.10
C LEU A 269 13.78 -8.76 17.63
N PHE A 270 14.73 -7.87 17.26
CA PHE A 270 15.27 -7.84 15.90
C PHE A 270 15.97 -9.16 15.53
N ARG A 271 16.71 -9.78 16.45
CA ARG A 271 17.36 -11.09 16.23
C ARG A 271 16.36 -12.19 15.92
N ALA A 272 15.15 -12.14 16.48
CA ALA A 272 14.11 -13.12 16.25
C ALA A 272 13.44 -13.02 14.86
N VAL A 273 13.39 -11.82 14.26
CA VAL A 273 12.66 -11.54 13.00
C VAL A 273 12.96 -12.56 11.86
N PRO A 274 14.22 -12.91 11.54
CA PRO A 274 14.52 -13.88 10.49
C PRO A 274 13.90 -15.27 10.71
N GLY A 275 13.76 -15.70 11.97
CA GLY A 275 13.20 -17.01 12.34
C GLY A 275 11.68 -17.08 12.27
N LEU A 276 11.00 -15.93 12.18
CA LEU A 276 9.53 -15.82 12.18
C LEU A 276 8.93 -15.76 10.77
N LYS A 277 9.77 -15.88 9.75
CA LYS A 277 9.42 -15.75 8.34
C LYS A 277 8.35 -16.76 7.94
N LEU A 278 7.26 -16.28 7.35
CA LEU A 278 6.22 -17.13 6.79
C LEU A 278 6.37 -17.25 5.27
N LYS A 279 5.94 -18.40 4.74
CA LYS A 279 5.79 -18.62 3.30
C LYS A 279 4.32 -18.89 3.01
N ILE A 280 3.71 -18.02 2.23
CA ILE A 280 2.35 -18.21 1.71
C ILE A 280 2.49 -18.70 0.28
N ALA A 281 1.93 -19.87 -0.02
CA ALA A 281 2.05 -20.53 -1.33
C ALA A 281 3.51 -20.62 -1.84
N GLY A 282 4.45 -20.93 -0.94
CA GLY A 282 5.89 -21.03 -1.26
C GLY A 282 6.62 -19.69 -1.41
N LYS A 283 5.91 -18.56 -1.47
CA LYS A 283 6.50 -17.21 -1.54
C LYS A 283 6.52 -16.56 -0.17
N SER A 284 7.58 -15.79 0.10
CA SER A 284 7.65 -14.98 1.33
C SER A 284 7.17 -13.57 1.05
N LEU A 285 6.47 -13.01 2.02
CA LEU A 285 5.85 -11.69 1.94
C LEU A 285 6.93 -10.61 1.74
N PRO A 286 6.75 -9.66 0.80
CA PRO A 286 7.79 -8.68 0.50
C PRO A 286 8.18 -7.81 1.71
N THR A 287 7.24 -7.36 2.54
CA THR A 287 7.57 -6.57 3.74
C THR A 287 8.27 -7.43 4.80
N GLU A 288 7.96 -8.72 4.94
CA GLU A 288 8.75 -9.62 5.79
C GLU A 288 10.17 -9.75 5.25
N LYS A 289 10.34 -9.88 3.93
CA LYS A 289 11.69 -9.87 3.32
C LYS A 289 12.43 -8.57 3.58
N PHE A 290 11.71 -7.43 3.63
CA PHE A 290 12.28 -6.14 3.99
C PHE A 290 12.69 -6.11 5.48
N ALA A 291 11.77 -6.40 6.39
CA ALA A 291 12.02 -6.49 7.83
C ALA A 291 13.18 -7.43 8.18
N ILE A 292 13.20 -8.62 7.56
CA ILE A 292 14.29 -9.59 7.71
C ILE A 292 15.61 -8.99 7.22
N ARG A 293 15.64 -8.36 6.04
CA ARG A 293 16.86 -7.73 5.52
C ARG A 293 17.40 -6.66 6.47
N LYS A 294 16.54 -5.77 6.97
CA LYS A 294 16.91 -4.72 7.94
C LYS A 294 17.40 -5.32 9.26
N SER A 295 16.74 -6.37 9.76
CA SER A 295 17.09 -7.03 11.02
C SER A 295 18.41 -7.81 11.01
N ARG A 296 18.97 -8.15 9.82
CA ARG A 296 20.20 -8.95 9.72
C ARG A 296 21.38 -8.35 10.45
N ARG A 297 21.50 -7.02 10.49
CA ARG A 297 22.61 -6.34 11.19
C ARG A 297 22.62 -6.61 12.71
N TYR A 298 21.49 -7.01 13.28
CA TYR A 298 21.37 -7.37 14.70
C TYR A 298 21.90 -8.77 15.06
N GLN A 299 22.24 -9.58 14.05
CA GLN A 299 22.90 -10.88 14.28
C GLN A 299 24.36 -10.73 14.74
N ASN A 300 24.95 -9.55 14.54
CA ASN A 300 26.25 -9.23 15.11
C ASN A 300 26.11 -9.12 16.66
N PRO A 301 27.08 -9.63 17.45
CA PRO A 301 27.10 -9.44 18.90
C PRO A 301 27.02 -7.97 19.32
N ASN A 302 27.67 -7.07 18.56
CA ASN A 302 27.67 -5.62 18.77
C ASN A 302 27.04 -4.94 17.55
N PRO A 303 25.70 -4.91 17.45
CA PRO A 303 25.03 -4.45 16.25
C PRO A 303 25.02 -2.92 16.15
N THR A 304 25.16 -2.40 14.93
CA THR A 304 24.86 -0.98 14.64
C THR A 304 23.34 -0.80 14.60
N PRO A 305 22.74 0.04 15.47
CA PRO A 305 21.30 0.27 15.47
C PRO A 305 20.79 0.85 14.16
N LEU A 306 19.51 0.59 13.85
CA LEU A 306 18.80 1.30 12.79
C LEU A 306 18.42 2.70 13.30
N PRO A 307 18.57 3.78 12.49
CA PRO A 307 18.38 5.13 12.99
C PRO A 307 16.92 5.46 13.32
N VAL A 308 15.99 5.13 12.43
CA VAL A 308 14.55 5.45 12.57
C VAL A 308 13.65 4.36 11.96
N PRO A 309 13.76 3.09 12.42
CA PRO A 309 13.15 1.93 11.75
C PRO A 309 11.62 2.00 11.66
N ALA A 310 10.95 2.64 12.61
CA ALA A 310 9.51 2.85 12.59
C ALA A 310 9.09 3.84 11.48
N LEU A 311 9.84 4.93 11.32
CA LEU A 311 9.59 5.97 10.31
C LEU A 311 9.96 5.49 8.90
N GLU A 312 10.97 4.62 8.79
CA GLU A 312 11.31 3.94 7.53
C GLU A 312 10.19 2.99 7.11
N MET A 313 9.64 2.19 8.03
CA MET A 313 8.49 1.34 7.69
C MET A 313 7.24 2.18 7.37
N MET A 314 7.06 3.32 8.02
CA MET A 314 5.96 4.24 7.72
C MET A 314 5.97 4.71 6.24
N TYR A 315 7.15 4.90 5.65
CA TYR A 315 7.27 5.20 4.22
C TYR A 315 6.73 4.07 3.33
N ILE A 316 7.04 2.82 3.69
CA ILE A 316 6.55 1.63 2.98
C ILE A 316 5.02 1.56 2.96
N TRP A 317 4.36 2.09 4.00
CA TRP A 317 2.90 2.13 4.08
C TRP A 317 2.28 3.46 3.65
N ASN A 318 3.04 4.31 2.96
CA ASN A 318 2.61 5.63 2.49
C ASN A 318 2.12 6.57 3.61
N GLY A 319 2.63 6.40 4.84
CA GLY A 319 2.17 7.20 5.99
C GLY A 319 2.52 8.69 5.92
N TYR A 320 3.55 9.07 5.13
CA TYR A 320 3.89 10.48 4.90
C TYR A 320 2.77 11.25 4.20
N ALA A 321 2.00 10.60 3.32
CA ALA A 321 0.83 11.21 2.69
C ALA A 321 -0.30 11.53 3.69
N VAL A 322 -0.39 10.77 4.80
CA VAL A 322 -1.34 11.04 5.90
C VAL A 322 -0.85 12.22 6.73
N ILE A 323 0.35 12.13 7.29
CA ILE A 323 0.85 13.18 8.20
C ILE A 323 1.06 14.50 7.47
N GLY A 324 1.33 14.47 6.16
CA GLY A 324 1.47 15.67 5.33
C GLY A 324 0.23 16.55 5.27
N LYS A 325 -0.94 16.04 5.71
CA LYS A 325 -2.17 16.84 5.91
C LYS A 325 -2.18 17.60 7.24
N GLN A 326 -1.24 17.29 8.15
CA GLN A 326 -1.11 17.87 9.48
C GLN A 326 0.27 18.51 9.65
N HIS A 327 0.32 19.82 9.51
CA HIS A 327 1.57 20.60 9.56
C HIS A 327 2.37 20.34 10.85
N GLN A 328 1.72 20.35 12.02
CA GLN A 328 2.38 20.15 13.30
C GLN A 328 2.99 18.75 13.45
N LEU A 329 2.28 17.70 13.00
CA LEU A 329 2.81 16.33 13.04
C LEU A 329 3.97 16.15 12.07
N THR A 330 3.88 16.74 10.87
CA THR A 330 4.96 16.71 9.88
C THR A 330 6.20 17.41 10.39
N GLN A 331 6.04 18.58 11.02
CA GLN A 331 7.13 19.36 11.61
C GLN A 331 7.80 18.59 12.75
N GLY A 332 7.03 18.04 13.70
CA GLY A 332 7.59 17.23 14.78
C GLY A 332 8.33 16.00 14.29
N MET A 333 7.86 15.37 13.20
CA MET A 333 8.57 14.25 12.59
C MET A 333 9.87 14.67 11.91
N LEU A 334 9.89 15.82 11.24
CA LEU A 334 11.11 16.39 10.68
C LEU A 334 12.16 16.67 11.77
N GLU A 335 11.75 17.15 12.95
CA GLU A 335 12.65 17.38 14.08
C GLU A 335 13.33 16.09 14.56
N ILE A 336 12.58 14.99 14.67
CA ILE A 336 13.14 13.65 14.99
C ILE A 336 14.16 13.23 13.93
N LEU A 337 13.86 13.44 12.65
CA LEU A 337 14.75 13.08 11.55
C LEU A 337 16.01 13.96 11.50
N LEU A 338 15.92 15.23 11.89
CA LEU A 338 17.09 16.12 12.01
C LEU A 338 18.00 15.68 13.16
N GLN A 339 17.43 15.27 14.31
CA GLN A 339 18.19 14.70 15.43
C GLN A 339 18.87 13.39 15.05
N ALA A 340 18.19 12.53 14.28
CA ALA A 340 18.77 11.29 13.78
C ALA A 340 19.95 11.55 12.82
N GLN A 341 19.83 12.56 11.94
CA GLN A 341 20.94 12.97 11.07
C GLN A 341 22.14 13.45 11.88
N ASP A 342 21.94 14.35 12.85
CA ASP A 342 23.01 14.87 13.70
C ASP A 342 23.73 13.75 14.48
N THR A 343 22.96 12.76 14.96
CA THR A 343 23.51 11.57 15.63
C THR A 343 24.37 10.74 14.68
N LEU A 344 23.92 10.51 13.44
CA LEU A 344 24.67 9.77 12.43
C LEU A 344 25.95 10.48 12.01
N GLU A 345 25.92 11.81 11.85
CA GLU A 345 27.09 12.61 11.47
C GLU A 345 28.17 12.65 12.57
N LYS A 346 27.77 12.53 13.83
CA LYS A 346 28.68 12.43 14.99
C LYS A 346 29.15 11.00 15.28
N ALA A 347 28.47 9.99 14.75
CA ALA A 347 28.79 8.60 14.98
C ALA A 347 30.11 8.20 14.31
N ALA A 348 30.77 7.18 14.87
CA ALA A 348 31.94 6.58 14.24
C ALA A 348 31.58 6.00 12.86
N ALA A 349 32.50 6.17 11.90
CA ALA A 349 32.35 5.61 10.57
C ALA A 349 32.13 4.09 10.65
N ASN A 350 31.06 3.65 10.02
CA ASN A 350 30.70 2.23 9.94
C ASN A 350 30.15 1.92 8.54
N GLU A 351 30.02 0.64 8.21
CA GLU A 351 29.65 0.21 6.87
C GLU A 351 28.23 0.59 6.43
N PHE A 352 27.34 0.93 7.37
CA PHE A 352 25.95 1.29 7.13
C PHE A 352 25.73 2.81 7.03
N LEU A 353 26.72 3.63 7.39
CA LEU A 353 26.55 5.08 7.59
C LEU A 353 25.95 5.79 6.36
N VAL A 354 26.41 5.46 5.15
CA VAL A 354 25.89 6.10 3.92
C VAL A 354 24.45 5.68 3.66
N ASP A 355 24.14 4.38 3.75
CA ASP A 355 22.80 3.85 3.61
C ASP A 355 21.84 4.49 4.63
N ASP A 356 22.25 4.56 5.90
CA ASP A 356 21.46 5.11 7.01
C ASP A 356 21.24 6.63 6.85
N LEU A 357 22.25 7.39 6.40
CA LEU A 357 22.09 8.80 6.02
C LEU A 357 21.12 8.96 4.85
N CYS A 358 21.22 8.13 3.81
CA CYS A 358 20.29 8.18 2.68
C CYS A 358 18.85 7.82 3.08
N VAL A 359 18.64 6.90 4.03
CA VAL A 359 17.31 6.66 4.63
C VAL A 359 16.81 7.93 5.28
N VAL A 360 17.58 8.55 6.19
CA VAL A 360 17.16 9.77 6.89
C VAL A 360 16.86 10.90 5.90
N LYS A 361 17.70 11.09 4.87
CA LYS A 361 17.48 12.08 3.80
C LYS A 361 16.19 11.83 3.02
N LEU A 362 15.86 10.58 2.72
CA LEU A 362 14.59 10.25 2.04
C LEU A 362 13.40 10.70 2.89
N LEU A 363 13.43 10.39 4.18
CA LEU A 363 12.33 10.70 5.10
C LEU A 363 12.23 12.22 5.38
N GLN A 364 13.37 12.91 5.48
CA GLN A 364 13.42 14.38 5.58
C GLN A 364 12.81 15.03 4.34
N GLY A 365 13.20 14.56 3.14
CA GLY A 365 12.67 15.06 1.87
C GLY A 365 11.15 14.93 1.78
N LEU A 366 10.58 13.83 2.26
CA LEU A 366 9.12 13.64 2.33
C LEU A 366 8.44 14.65 3.26
N CYS A 367 9.00 14.88 4.45
CA CYS A 367 8.46 15.90 5.36
C CYS A 367 8.55 17.30 4.76
N LEU A 368 9.72 17.67 4.23
CA LEU A 368 9.97 18.97 3.59
C LEU A 368 9.04 19.21 2.41
N LYS A 369 8.81 18.18 1.58
CA LYS A 369 7.83 18.21 0.49
C LYS A 369 6.44 18.59 1.02
N HIS A 370 5.95 17.90 2.04
CA HIS A 370 4.63 18.17 2.62
C HIS A 370 4.54 19.51 3.36
N LEU A 371 5.67 20.05 3.83
CA LEU A 371 5.77 21.39 4.41
C LEU A 371 5.90 22.50 3.34
N GLY A 372 5.86 22.16 2.04
CA GLY A 372 6.01 23.12 0.94
C GLY A 372 7.43 23.58 0.68
N ARG A 373 8.43 22.97 1.33
CA ARG A 373 9.87 23.29 1.19
C ARG A 373 10.49 22.48 0.05
N ALA A 374 9.96 22.69 -1.16
CA ALA A 374 10.21 21.81 -2.31
C ALA A 374 11.70 21.76 -2.74
N MET A 375 12.42 22.88 -2.70
CA MET A 375 13.86 22.91 -3.06
C MET A 375 14.69 22.05 -2.09
N GLU A 376 14.47 22.21 -0.78
CA GLU A 376 15.19 21.41 0.21
C GLU A 376 14.81 19.93 0.13
N ALA A 377 13.54 19.62 -0.17
CA ALA A 377 13.12 18.25 -0.42
C ALA A 377 13.86 17.63 -1.62
N GLU A 378 13.98 18.37 -2.72
CA GLU A 378 14.72 17.95 -3.90
C GLU A 378 16.21 17.75 -3.62
N ASP A 379 16.86 18.65 -2.87
CA ASP A 379 18.26 18.50 -2.44
C ASP A 379 18.49 17.21 -1.65
N ASN A 380 17.56 16.87 -0.74
CA ASN A 380 17.62 15.62 0.02
C ASN A 380 17.53 14.39 -0.89
N PHE A 381 16.65 14.39 -1.89
CA PHE A 381 16.54 13.28 -2.84
C PHE A 381 17.73 13.20 -3.80
N GLN A 382 18.25 14.34 -4.25
CA GLN A 382 19.45 14.40 -5.09
C GLN A 382 20.68 13.89 -4.35
N PHE A 383 20.82 14.16 -3.05
CA PHE A 383 21.88 13.59 -2.22
C PHE A 383 21.90 12.05 -2.26
N ILE A 384 20.71 11.42 -2.22
CA ILE A 384 20.57 9.97 -2.30
C ILE A 384 21.05 9.47 -3.66
N TYR A 385 20.58 10.10 -4.74
CA TYR A 385 20.99 9.75 -6.10
C TYR A 385 22.51 9.93 -6.30
N ALA A 386 23.10 11.02 -5.81
CA ALA A 386 24.53 11.27 -5.85
C ALA A 386 25.35 10.24 -5.04
N SER A 387 24.72 9.57 -4.07
CA SER A 387 25.33 8.55 -3.22
C SER A 387 25.19 7.12 -3.77
N GLU A 388 24.59 6.92 -4.95
CA GLU A 388 24.30 5.61 -5.57
C GLU A 388 25.47 4.62 -5.49
N LYS A 389 26.67 5.04 -5.89
CA LYS A 389 27.87 4.17 -5.92
C LYS A 389 28.39 3.80 -4.53
N LYS A 390 27.93 4.50 -3.48
CA LYS A 390 28.36 4.30 -2.09
C LYS A 390 27.35 3.48 -1.28
N ILE A 391 26.10 3.36 -1.74
CA ILE A 391 25.06 2.54 -1.09
C ILE A 391 25.39 1.06 -1.25
N LYS A 392 25.40 0.32 -0.14
CA LYS A 392 25.81 -1.10 -0.11
C LYS A 392 24.66 -2.08 0.07
N TYR A 393 23.60 -1.71 0.76
CA TYR A 393 22.54 -2.62 1.20
C TYR A 393 21.15 -2.16 0.76
N ASP A 394 20.83 -0.89 0.99
CA ASP A 394 19.49 -0.34 0.85
C ASP A 394 19.26 0.23 -0.57
N HIS A 395 19.51 -0.60 -1.58
CA HIS A 395 19.39 -0.22 -3.00
C HIS A 395 18.00 0.25 -3.43
N TYR A 396 16.96 0.03 -2.61
CA TYR A 396 15.62 0.55 -2.88
C TYR A 396 15.57 2.09 -2.79
N LEU A 397 16.54 2.71 -2.11
CA LEU A 397 16.60 4.16 -1.90
C LEU A 397 16.71 4.93 -3.22
N ILE A 398 17.49 4.43 -4.19
CA ILE A 398 17.71 5.13 -5.46
C ILE A 398 16.44 5.24 -6.31
N PRO A 399 15.76 4.14 -6.70
CA PRO A 399 14.53 4.25 -7.50
C PRO A 399 13.41 4.96 -6.74
N ASN A 400 13.37 4.89 -5.40
CA ASN A 400 12.41 5.64 -4.61
C ASN A 400 12.73 7.14 -4.57
N ALA A 401 13.99 7.55 -4.43
CA ALA A 401 14.39 8.96 -4.51
C ALA A 401 14.06 9.57 -5.88
N LEU A 402 14.33 8.84 -6.97
CA LEU A 402 13.95 9.27 -8.32
C LEU A 402 12.44 9.40 -8.48
N LEU A 403 11.66 8.46 -7.94
CA LEU A 403 10.20 8.56 -7.90
C LEU A 403 9.74 9.82 -7.15
N GLU A 404 10.29 10.12 -5.96
CA GLU A 404 9.88 11.30 -5.21
C GLU A 404 10.30 12.62 -5.89
N ILE A 405 11.48 12.67 -6.54
CA ILE A 405 11.88 13.80 -7.41
C ILE A 405 10.88 13.97 -8.53
N SER A 406 10.52 12.90 -9.24
CA SER A 406 9.53 12.97 -10.32
C SER A 406 8.18 13.49 -9.84
N LEU A 407 7.73 13.09 -8.65
CA LEU A 407 6.48 13.60 -8.09
C LEU A 407 6.56 15.11 -7.78
N LEU A 408 7.69 15.60 -7.25
CA LEU A 408 7.93 17.04 -7.09
C LEU A 408 7.96 17.78 -8.43
N CYS A 409 8.64 17.22 -9.44
CA CYS A 409 8.67 17.78 -10.78
C CYS A 409 7.25 17.91 -11.36
N LEU A 410 6.39 16.89 -11.19
CA LEU A 410 5.00 16.94 -11.66
C LEU A 410 4.19 18.02 -10.94
N GLU A 411 4.36 18.19 -9.64
CA GLU A 411 3.71 19.26 -8.85
C GLU A 411 4.13 20.66 -9.31
N GLN A 412 5.34 20.80 -9.86
CA GLN A 412 5.89 22.05 -10.38
C GLN A 412 5.69 22.23 -11.90
N GLY A 413 5.00 21.30 -12.58
CA GLY A 413 4.80 21.35 -14.04
C GLY A 413 6.01 20.93 -14.88
N ARG A 414 7.10 20.43 -14.27
CA ARG A 414 8.30 19.90 -14.94
C ARG A 414 8.07 18.46 -15.45
N THR A 415 7.07 18.28 -16.31
CA THR A 415 6.59 16.95 -16.73
C THR A 415 7.62 16.13 -17.51
N GLU A 416 8.39 16.75 -18.40
CA GLU A 416 9.42 16.05 -19.19
C GLU A 416 10.51 15.45 -18.31
N GLU A 417 11.01 16.24 -17.35
CA GLU A 417 11.99 15.81 -16.37
C GLU A 417 11.45 14.70 -15.48
N ALA A 418 10.20 14.84 -15.03
CA ALA A 418 9.52 13.81 -14.26
C ALA A 418 9.48 12.47 -15.00
N LEU A 419 9.05 12.46 -16.26
CA LEU A 419 8.96 11.26 -17.09
C LEU A 419 10.33 10.61 -17.32
N LYS A 420 11.37 11.41 -17.55
CA LYS A 420 12.75 10.92 -17.68
C LYS A 420 13.22 10.20 -16.42
N ASN A 421 13.01 10.81 -15.25
CA ASN A 421 13.39 10.22 -13.97
C ASN A 421 12.58 8.95 -13.64
N LEU A 422 11.28 8.92 -13.97
CA LEU A 422 10.42 7.74 -13.80
C LEU A 422 10.88 6.56 -14.67
N GLU A 423 11.23 6.82 -15.93
CA GLU A 423 11.72 5.78 -16.83
C GLU A 423 13.08 5.23 -16.36
N MET A 424 13.97 6.12 -15.89
CA MET A 424 15.25 5.74 -15.30
C MET A 424 15.06 4.86 -14.06
N ALA A 425 14.18 5.26 -13.13
CA ALA A 425 13.87 4.50 -11.92
C ALA A 425 13.33 3.08 -12.23
N LYS A 426 12.57 2.94 -13.32
CA LYS A 426 11.95 1.68 -13.74
C LYS A 426 12.89 0.76 -14.51
N GLN A 427 13.75 1.30 -15.37
CA GLN A 427 14.57 0.51 -16.28
C GLN A 427 15.93 0.11 -15.70
N ASN A 428 16.55 1.00 -14.92
CA ASN A 428 17.95 0.87 -14.51
C ASN A 428 18.14 0.11 -13.19
N TYR A 429 17.07 -0.11 -12.41
CA TYR A 429 17.14 -0.71 -11.07
C TYR A 429 16.28 -1.97 -10.99
N LYS A 430 16.83 -3.06 -10.44
CA LYS A 430 16.16 -4.36 -10.30
C LYS A 430 16.61 -5.08 -9.03
N ASN A 431 15.81 -6.05 -8.57
CA ASN A 431 16.11 -6.95 -7.46
C ASN A 431 16.30 -6.27 -6.09
N TYR A 432 15.75 -5.07 -5.91
CA TYR A 432 15.80 -4.34 -4.64
C TYR A 432 14.60 -4.67 -3.74
N SER A 433 14.65 -4.27 -2.47
CA SER A 433 13.53 -4.48 -1.54
C SER A 433 12.30 -3.69 -1.98
N MET A 434 11.09 -4.27 -1.91
CA MET A 434 9.84 -3.58 -2.26
C MET A 434 9.80 -3.06 -3.72
N GLU A 435 10.49 -3.74 -4.64
CA GLU A 435 10.53 -3.38 -6.07
C GLU A 435 9.14 -3.35 -6.70
N SER A 436 8.31 -4.36 -6.42
CA SER A 436 6.94 -4.43 -6.98
C SER A 436 6.14 -3.19 -6.60
N ARG A 437 6.08 -2.85 -5.31
CA ARG A 437 5.45 -1.61 -4.84
C ARG A 437 5.97 -0.36 -5.55
N THR A 438 7.29 -0.22 -5.63
CA THR A 438 7.92 0.96 -6.25
C THR A 438 7.50 1.08 -7.73
N HIS A 439 7.44 -0.04 -8.45
CA HIS A 439 6.95 -0.06 -9.83
C HIS A 439 5.47 0.34 -9.96
N PHE A 440 4.59 -0.07 -9.03
CA PHE A 440 3.19 0.38 -9.05
C PHE A 440 3.09 1.89 -8.88
N ARG A 441 3.85 2.47 -7.95
CA ARG A 441 3.87 3.92 -7.74
C ARG A 441 4.44 4.66 -8.95
N ILE A 442 5.50 4.15 -9.57
CA ILE A 442 6.04 4.70 -10.82
C ILE A 442 4.99 4.66 -11.93
N GLN A 443 4.30 3.53 -12.12
CA GLN A 443 3.25 3.41 -13.13
C GLN A 443 2.10 4.41 -12.88
N ALA A 444 1.66 4.56 -11.63
CA ALA A 444 0.64 5.54 -11.27
C ALA A 444 1.10 6.98 -11.57
N ALA A 445 2.34 7.33 -11.23
CA ALA A 445 2.92 8.64 -11.54
C ALA A 445 3.05 8.88 -13.06
N MET A 446 3.42 7.88 -13.84
CA MET A 446 3.49 7.98 -15.30
C MET A 446 2.12 8.18 -15.93
N LEU A 447 1.08 7.52 -15.42
CA LEU A 447 -0.30 7.72 -15.90
C LEU A 447 -0.78 9.14 -15.59
N GLN A 448 -0.53 9.63 -14.38
CA GLN A 448 -0.83 11.01 -13.98
C GLN A 448 -0.10 12.03 -14.88
N ALA A 449 1.19 11.83 -15.14
CA ALA A 449 1.98 12.70 -16.00
C ALA A 449 1.42 12.79 -17.43
N ARG A 450 0.95 11.66 -17.98
CA ARG A 450 0.37 11.60 -19.34
C ARG A 450 -1.00 12.25 -19.43
N ALA A 451 -1.84 12.08 -18.41
CA ALA A 451 -3.13 12.76 -18.34
C ALA A 451 -2.95 14.29 -18.35
N ASN A 452 -2.00 14.80 -17.56
CA ASN A 452 -1.70 16.24 -17.51
C ASN A 452 -1.23 16.81 -18.86
N THR A 453 -0.52 16.03 -19.69
CA THR A 453 -0.10 16.48 -21.03
C THR A 453 -1.24 16.48 -22.05
N GLU A 454 -2.20 15.56 -21.93
CA GLU A 454 -3.37 15.52 -22.81
C GLU A 454 -4.31 16.71 -22.52
N ASP A 455 -4.56 17.01 -21.24
CA ASP A 455 -5.38 18.16 -20.82
C ASP A 455 -4.74 19.50 -21.21
N GLY A 456 -3.41 19.63 -21.09
CA GLY A 456 -2.66 20.84 -21.49
C GLY A 456 -2.56 21.09 -23.00
N SER A 457 -2.81 20.07 -23.84
CA SER A 457 -2.84 20.24 -25.30
C SER A 457 -4.23 20.61 -25.85
N SER A 458 -5.28 20.43 -25.03
CA SER A 458 -6.67 20.75 -25.38
C SER A 458 -7.06 22.21 -25.11
N THR A 459 -6.19 22.99 -24.45
CA THR A 459 -6.47 24.36 -24.02
C THR A 459 -6.11 25.43 -25.06
N ASP A 460 -5.55 25.05 -26.22
CA ASP A 460 -5.15 26.01 -27.27
C ASP A 460 -6.06 26.01 -28.51
N MET A 461 -7.24 25.39 -28.43
CA MET A 461 -8.28 25.53 -29.46
C MET A 461 -9.67 25.61 -28.82
N SER A 462 -10.29 26.78 -29.00
CA SER A 462 -11.71 27.10 -28.77
C SER A 462 -12.16 27.42 -27.34
N SER A 463 -12.31 28.72 -27.10
CA SER A 463 -13.49 29.25 -26.43
C SER A 463 -14.75 28.60 -26.99
N THR A 464 -15.52 27.87 -26.15
CA THR A 464 -16.99 27.84 -26.00
C THR A 464 -17.41 26.50 -25.37
N ASN A 465 -18.32 26.54 -24.38
CA ASN A 465 -19.03 25.44 -23.71
C ASN A 465 -18.36 24.76 -22.50
N VAL A 466 -18.47 25.44 -21.36
CA VAL A 466 -18.65 24.80 -20.05
C VAL A 466 -20.05 24.16 -20.03
N SER A 467 -20.14 22.83 -19.97
CA SER A 467 -21.17 22.00 -19.28
C SER A 467 -21.30 20.61 -19.90
N ARG A 468 -21.39 19.58 -19.02
CA ARG A 468 -21.59 18.13 -19.29
C ARG A 468 -20.30 17.41 -19.72
N VAL A 469 -19.90 16.25 -19.20
CA VAL A 469 -20.54 14.95 -18.87
C VAL A 469 -19.47 14.23 -18.00
N LEU A 470 -19.67 13.54 -16.87
CA LEU A 470 -20.70 12.62 -16.35
C LEU A 470 -20.64 12.66 -14.81
#